data_AF-A0A821X1X5-F1
#
_entry.id   AF-A0A821X1X5-F1
#
_cell.length_a   1.000
_cell.length_b   1.000
_cell.length_c   1.000
_cell.angle_alpha   90.00
_cell.angle_beta   90.00
_cell.angle_gamma   90.00
#
_symmetry.space_group_name_H-M   'P 1'
#
loop_
_entity.id
_entity.type
_entity.pdbx_description
1 polymer ?
#
loop_
_entity_poly.entity_id
_entity_poly.type
_entity_poly.pdbx_seq_one_letter_code
_entity_poly.pdbx_strand_id
1 'polypeptide(L)' 'SGPNSPKTRAAEILAALDASGDRKLTKQEFIAGCKNDPYTCQILCPNT' A
#
# COMPACT_ATOMS: atom_id res chain seq x y z
N SER A 1 -12.02 -16.44 -3.07
CA SER A 1 -11.09 -15.50 -2.42
C SER A 1 -11.62 -15.22 -1.03
N GLY A 2 -11.00 -15.77 0.03
CA GLY A 2 -11.41 -15.48 1.40
C GLY A 2 -10.96 -14.07 1.84
N PRO A 3 -11.46 -13.58 2.98
CA PRO A 3 -11.12 -12.24 3.50
C PRO A 3 -9.61 -12.03 3.72
N ASN A 4 -8.84 -13.10 3.95
CA ASN A 4 -7.38 -13.03 4.14
C ASN A 4 -6.55 -13.39 2.89
N SER A 5 -7.14 -13.30 1.69
CA SER A 5 -6.41 -13.65 0.47
C SER A 5 -5.31 -12.62 0.14
N PRO A 6 -4.22 -13.03 -0.54
CA PRO A 6 -3.19 -12.09 -1.02
C PRO A 6 -3.78 -10.95 -1.85
N LYS A 7 -4.83 -11.23 -2.64
CA LYS A 7 -5.53 -10.24 -3.44
C LYS A 7 -6.24 -9.18 -2.59
N THR A 8 -6.88 -9.59 -1.50
CA THR A 8 -7.56 -8.67 -0.58
C THR A 8 -6.53 -7.74 0.09
N ARG A 9 -5.45 -8.32 0.62
CA ARG A 9 -4.37 -7.56 1.27
C ARG A 9 -3.70 -6.57 0.31
N ALA A 10 -3.46 -6.97 -0.93
CA ALA A 10 -2.89 -6.08 -1.95
C ALA A 10 -3.83 -4.90 -2.27
N ALA A 11 -5.14 -5.14 -2.31
CA ALA A 11 -6.12 -4.09 -2.55
C ALA A 11 -6.19 -3.09 -1.38
N GLU A 12 -6.09 -3.57 -0.14
CA GLU A 12 -6.04 -2.72 1.07
C GLU A 12 -4.79 -1.83 1.07
N ILE A 13 -3.62 -2.42 0.77
CA ILE A 13 -2.36 -1.67 0.68
C ILE A 13 -2.42 -0.63 -0.45
N LEU A 14 -2.95 -1.00 -1.61
CA LEU A 14 -3.09 -0.04 -2.72
C LEU A 14 -4.04 1.10 -2.33
N ALA A 15 -5.17 0.79 -1.70
CA ALA A 15 -6.13 1.81 -1.25
C ALA A 15 -5.53 2.77 -0.19
N ALA A 16 -4.57 2.31 0.61
CA ALA A 16 -3.87 3.14 1.58
C ALA A 16 -2.82 4.08 0.95
N LEU A 17 -2.25 3.72 -0.20
CA LEU A 17 -1.15 4.46 -0.83
C LEU A 17 -1.57 5.26 -2.07
N ASP A 18 -2.57 4.80 -2.82
CA ASP A 18 -3.09 5.42 -4.04
C ASP A 18 -3.93 6.66 -3.70
N ALA A 19 -3.25 7.80 -3.55
CA ALA A 19 -3.88 9.06 -3.22
C ALA A 19 -4.73 9.63 -4.37
N SER A 20 -4.40 9.30 -5.62
CA SER A 20 -5.11 9.79 -6.80
C SER A 20 -6.34 8.95 -7.16
N GLY A 21 -6.39 7.68 -6.73
CA GLY A 21 -7.47 6.75 -7.00
C GLY A 21 -7.45 6.17 -8.42
N ASP A 22 -6.32 6.28 -9.12
CA ASP A 22 -6.17 5.81 -10.51
C ASP A 22 -5.84 4.30 -10.59
N ARG A 23 -5.75 3.64 -9.42
CA ARG A 23 -5.41 2.23 -9.22
C ARG A 23 -3.99 1.88 -9.67
N LYS A 24 -3.13 2.87 -9.79
CA LYS A 24 -1.70 2.71 -9.97
C LYS A 24 -1.01 3.26 -8.73
N LEU A 25 0.29 3.00 -8.63
CA LEU A 25 1.08 3.51 -7.55
C LEU A 25 2.33 4.17 -8.13
N THR A 26 2.34 5.49 -8.12
CA THR A 26 3.52 6.26 -8.51
C THR A 26 4.57 6.24 -7.41
N LYS A 27 5.83 6.52 -7.77
CA LYS A 27 6.92 6.68 -6.78
C LYS A 27 6.61 7.75 -5.73
N GLN A 28 5.94 8.83 -6.14
CA GLN A 28 5.59 9.93 -5.24
C GLN A 28 4.52 9.51 -4.23
N GLU A 29 3.46 8.84 -4.69
CA GLU A 29 2.42 8.28 -3.82
C GLU A 29 2.97 7.24 -2.85
N PHE A 30 3.88 6.37 -3.31
CA PHE A 30 4.55 5.42 -2.42
C PHE A 30 5.33 6.14 -1.31
N ILE A 31 6.18 7.11 -1.67
CA ILE A 31 6.98 7.85 -0.67
C ILE A 31 6.07 8.64 0.29
N ALA A 32 5.05 9.32 -0.22
CA ALA A 32 4.13 10.11 0.59
C ALA A 32 3.31 9.21 1.52
N GLY A 33 2.75 8.12 1.00
CA GLY A 33 2.00 7.13 1.75
C GLY A 33 2.84 6.47 2.84
N CYS A 34 4.08 6.07 2.53
CA CYS A 34 5.00 5.50 3.52
C CYS A 34 5.42 6.46 4.63
N LYS A 35 5.48 7.77 4.35
CA LYS A 35 5.74 8.79 5.40
C LYS A 35 4.54 9.00 6.31
N ASN A 36 3.33 8.91 5.75
CA ASN A 36 2.09 9.12 6.48
C ASN A 36 1.66 7.88 7.28
N ASP A 37 1.91 6.68 6.73
CA ASP A 37 1.64 5.39 7.35
C ASP A 37 2.86 4.45 7.23
N PRO A 38 3.78 4.52 8.20
CA PRO A 38 4.98 3.67 8.23
C PRO A 38 4.67 2.18 8.28
N TYR A 39 3.52 1.77 8.85
CA TYR A 39 3.15 0.37 9.00
C TYR A 39 2.82 -0.27 7.65
N THR A 40 2.06 0.43 6.80
CA THR A 40 1.79 -0.02 5.43
C THR A 40 3.08 -0.22 4.62
N CYS A 41 4.08 0.64 4.84
CA CYS A 41 5.38 0.50 4.19
C CYS A 41 6.21 -0.66 4.74
N GLN A 42 6.14 -0.94 6.06
CA GLN A 42 6.83 -2.05 6.70
C GLN A 42 6.36 -3.42 6.20
N ILE A 43 5.08 -3.53 5.82
CA ILE A 43 4.53 -4.74 5.18
C ILE A 43 5.18 -5.00 3.81
N LEU A 44 5.49 -3.94 3.07
CA LEU A 44 6.10 -4.01 1.74
C LEU A 44 7.63 -4.15 1.80
N CYS A 45 8.25 -3.58 2.83
CA CYS A 45 9.69 -3.56 3.04
C CYS A 45 10.05 -4.09 4.44
N PRO A 46 9.99 -5.41 4.69
CA PRO A 46 10.10 -5.98 6.04
C PRO A 46 11.50 -5.92 6.72
N ASN A 47 12.46 -5.11 6.25
CA ASN A 47 13.84 -5.06 6.79
C ASN A 47 14.56 -3.68 6.68
N THR A 48 13.85 -2.56 6.78
CA THR A 48 14.49 -1.22 6.91
C THR A 48 14.51 -0.74 8.34
#